data_AF-A0A3P7L041-F1
#
_entry.id   AF-A0A3P7L041-F1
#
_cell.length_a   1.000
_cell.length_b   1.000
_cell.length_c   1.000
_cell.angle_alpha   90.00
_cell.angle_beta   90.00
_cell.angle_gamma   90.00
#
_symmetry.space_group_name_H-M   'P 1'
#
loop_
_entity.id
_entity.type
_entity.pdbx_description
1 polymer ?
#
loop_
_entity_poly.entity_id
_entity_poly.type
_entity_poly.pdbx_seq_one_letter_code
_entity_poly.pdbx_strand_id
1 'polypeptide(L)'
;MKKVRQMKFDAYVSFKTPEDAQLAISKLNGLEVKKTVLKVQLAQTEKKAFDPSTQQIKPKTARESVTKLADVPYPEQLQQKAKESFKVCERLLIEMKKANVEGTDKLKSSELVKEVSTMFYNPAH
;
A
#
# COMPACT_ATOMS: atom_id res chain seq x y z
N MET A 1 7.43 27.41 16.30
CA MET A 1 7.68 26.60 15.09
C MET A 1 6.36 26.38 14.37
N LYS A 2 6.29 26.69 13.07
CA LYS A 2 5.13 26.42 12.21
C LYS A 2 5.43 25.15 11.41
N LYS A 3 4.55 24.15 11.43
CA LYS A 3 4.74 22.89 10.69
C LYS A 3 3.90 22.93 9.43
N VAL A 4 4.52 22.70 8.28
CA VAL A 4 3.85 22.71 6.98
C VAL A 4 3.93 21.32 6.37
N ARG A 5 2.79 20.80 5.90
CA ARG A 5 2.70 19.56 5.14
C ARG A 5 2.09 19.88 3.79
N GLN A 6 2.86 19.70 2.72
CA GLN A 6 2.39 19.89 1.35
C GLN A 6 1.93 18.56 0.75
N MET A 7 0.78 18.56 0.09
CA MET A 7 0.30 17.52 -0.82
C MET A 7 0.30 18.04 -2.26
N LYS A 8 -0.08 17.18 -3.22
CA LYS A 8 -0.09 17.55 -4.66
C LYS A 8 -0.96 18.77 -4.97
N PHE A 9 -2.09 18.93 -4.27
CA PHE A 9 -3.04 20.02 -4.50
C PHE A 9 -3.41 20.82 -3.24
N ASP A 10 -3.15 20.28 -2.04
CA ASP A 10 -3.49 20.90 -0.76
C ASP A 10 -2.25 21.13 0.11
N ALA A 11 -2.31 22.12 1.01
CA ALA A 11 -1.28 22.35 2.00
C ALA A 11 -1.90 22.55 3.39
N TYR A 12 -1.35 21.86 4.39
CA TYR A 12 -1.75 21.96 5.79
C TYR A 12 -0.70 22.73 6.57
N VAL A 13 -1.12 23.77 7.28
CA VAL A 13 -0.25 24.60 8.12
C VAL A 13 -0.72 24.54 9.57
N SER A 14 0.16 24.08 10.46
CA SER A 14 -0.09 24.07 11.91
C SER A 14 0.49 25.32 12.56
N PHE A 15 -0.38 26.12 13.18
CA PHE A 15 -0.01 27.29 13.98
C PHE A 15 0.07 26.93 15.47
N LYS A 16 0.85 27.71 16.23
CA LYS A 16 0.98 27.53 17.69
C LYS A 16 -0.21 28.12 18.45
N THR A 17 -0.76 29.22 17.94
CA THR A 17 -1.90 29.93 18.51
C THR A 17 -3.08 29.90 17.53
N PRO A 18 -4.32 29.83 18.04
CA PRO A 18 -5.52 29.88 17.19
C PRO A 18 -5.70 31.26 16.54
N GLU A 19 -5.25 32.33 17.20
CA GLU A 19 -5.30 33.70 16.68
C GLU A 19 -4.46 33.85 15.39
N ASP A 20 -3.24 33.30 15.38
CA ASP A 20 -2.37 33.29 14.20
C ASP A 20 -3.03 32.56 13.02
N ALA A 21 -3.77 31.48 13.29
CA ALA A 21 -4.45 30.70 12.26
C ALA A 21 -5.60 31.50 11.62
N GLN A 22 -6.39 32.21 12.43
CA GLN A 22 -7.48 33.06 11.94
C GLN A 22 -6.96 34.26 11.13
N LEU A 23 -5.87 34.89 11.59
CA LEU A 23 -5.20 35.95 10.85
C LEU A 23 -4.65 35.45 9.52
N ALA A 24 -4.07 34.26 9.49
CA ALA A 24 -3.56 33.66 8.27
C ALA A 24 -4.69 33.34 7.26
N ILE A 25 -5.82 32.82 7.74
CA ILE A 25 -7.00 32.57 6.88
C ILE A 25 -7.52 33.88 6.29
N SER A 26 -7.67 34.92 7.11
CA SER A 26 -8.19 36.22 6.66
C SER A 26 -7.28 36.89 5.61
N LYS A 27 -5.97 36.66 5.69
CA LYS A 27 -4.98 37.24 4.77
C LYS A 27 -4.77 36.41 3.50
N LEU A 28 -4.89 35.09 3.59
CA LEU A 28 -4.53 34.17 2.49
C LEU A 28 -5.73 33.65 1.70
N ASN A 29 -6.92 33.66 2.29
CA ASN A 29 -8.13 33.19 1.61
C ASN A 29 -8.53 34.17 0.50
N GLY A 30 -8.63 33.66 -0.74
CA GLY A 30 -8.99 34.47 -1.91
C GLY A 30 -7.81 35.10 -2.64
N LEU A 31 -6.56 34.85 -2.21
CA LEU A 31 -5.39 35.30 -2.97
C LEU A 31 -5.20 34.48 -4.24
N GLU A 32 -4.90 35.16 -5.35
CA GLU A 32 -4.59 34.51 -6.61
C GLU A 32 -3.08 34.24 -6.70
N VAL A 33 -2.71 32.96 -6.69
CA VAL A 33 -1.33 32.52 -6.85
C VAL A 33 -1.24 31.70 -8.12
N LYS A 34 -0.43 32.15 -9.09
CA LYS A 34 -0.20 31.46 -10.36
C LYS A 34 -1.50 31.10 -11.10
N LYS A 35 -2.43 32.06 -11.21
CA LYS A 35 -3.76 31.91 -11.84
C LYS A 35 -4.71 30.93 -11.14
N THR A 36 -4.44 30.58 -9.88
CA THR A 36 -5.31 29.74 -9.05
C THR A 36 -5.70 30.51 -7.79
N VAL A 37 -7.01 30.59 -7.51
CA VAL A 37 -7.52 31.22 -6.29
C VAL A 37 -7.33 30.26 -5.13
N LEU A 38 -6.58 30.68 -4.11
CA LEU A 38 -6.36 29.89 -2.91
C LEU A 38 -7.62 29.91 -2.03
N LYS A 39 -8.13 28.74 -1.70
CA LYS A 39 -9.17 28.55 -0.69
C LYS A 39 -8.50 28.10 0.60
N VAL A 40 -8.55 28.93 1.63
CA VAL A 40 -7.94 28.64 2.93
C VAL A 40 -9.06 28.52 3.96
N GLN A 41 -9.12 27.38 4.64
CA GLN A 41 -10.13 27.09 5.66
C GLN A 41 -9.49 26.42 6.87
N LEU A 42 -10.13 26.53 8.03
CA LEU A 42 -9.75 25.72 9.20
C LEU A 42 -9.93 24.25 8.85
N ALA A 43 -8.88 23.45 9.05
CA ALA A 43 -8.95 22.02 8.82
C ALA A 43 -9.99 21.40 9.76
N GLN A 44 -11.02 20.80 9.17
CA GLN A 44 -11.92 19.94 9.93
C GLN A 44 -11.10 18.71 10.32
N THR A 45 -10.87 18.54 11.61
CA THR A 45 -10.37 17.26 12.10
C THR A 45 -11.52 16.28 11.91
N GLU A 46 -11.47 15.51 10.84
CA GLU A 46 -12.06 14.19 10.86
C GLU A 46 -11.40 13.51 12.05
N LYS A 47 -12.14 13.43 13.17
CA LYS A 47 -11.85 12.42 14.17
C LYS A 47 -11.89 11.15 13.36
N LYS A 48 -10.71 10.60 13.03
CA LYS A 48 -10.63 9.20 12.66
C LYS A 48 -11.34 8.53 13.81
N ALA A 49 -12.58 8.13 13.59
CA ALA A 49 -13.20 7.12 14.40
C ALA A 49 -12.19 5.99 14.27
N PHE A 50 -11.35 5.85 15.30
CA PHE A 50 -10.57 4.67 15.47
C PHE A 50 -11.66 3.62 15.63
N ASP A 51 -12.01 3.00 14.52
CA ASP A 51 -13.06 2.01 14.48
C ASP A 51 -12.61 0.94 15.49
N PRO A 52 -13.31 0.78 16.63
CA PRO A 52 -12.97 -0.23 17.61
C PRO A 52 -13.30 -1.63 17.09
N SER A 53 -13.49 -1.79 15.78
CA SER A 53 -13.03 -2.96 15.04
C SER A 53 -11.49 -3.13 15.14
N THR A 54 -10.95 -3.12 16.36
CA THR A 54 -10.01 -4.18 16.75
C THR A 54 -10.70 -5.49 16.38
N GLN A 55 -10.46 -5.97 15.15
CA GLN A 55 -10.59 -7.38 14.85
C GLN A 55 -9.87 -8.06 16.00
N GLN A 56 -10.62 -8.76 16.85
CA GLN A 56 -10.06 -9.47 17.98
C GLN A 56 -8.93 -10.33 17.41
N ILE A 57 -7.69 -9.91 17.63
CA ILE A 57 -6.53 -10.62 17.14
C ILE A 57 -6.48 -11.84 18.04
N LYS A 58 -7.20 -12.89 17.65
CA LYS A 58 -7.05 -14.20 18.26
C LYS A 58 -5.55 -14.47 18.21
N PRO A 59 -4.90 -14.74 19.35
CA PRO A 59 -3.46 -14.97 19.38
C PRO A 59 -3.16 -16.11 18.41
N LYS A 60 -2.51 -15.78 17.29
CA LYS A 60 -2.18 -16.77 16.26
C LYS A 60 -1.12 -17.68 16.85
N THR A 61 -1.39 -18.97 16.86
CA THR A 61 -0.42 -19.97 17.31
C THR A 61 0.85 -19.88 16.43
N ALA A 62 2.02 -20.24 16.96
CA ALA A 62 3.26 -20.28 16.17
C ALA A 62 3.08 -21.08 14.86
N ARG A 63 2.29 -22.15 14.89
CA ARG A 63 1.86 -22.94 13.73
C ARG A 63 1.15 -22.07 12.68
N GLU A 64 0.18 -21.25 13.05
CA GLU A 64 -0.56 -20.38 12.11
C GLU A 64 0.31 -19.26 11.53
N SER A 65 1.32 -18.83 12.28
CA SER A 65 2.26 -17.79 11.85
C SER A 65 3.29 -18.31 10.86
N VAL A 66 3.80 -19.52 11.09
CA VAL A 66 4.86 -20.14 10.30
C VAL A 66 4.30 -20.96 9.12
N THR A 67 3.09 -21.50 9.25
CA THR A 67 2.45 -22.38 8.26
C THR A 67 1.02 -21.95 7.97
N LYS A 68 0.86 -20.76 7.37
CA LYS A 68 -0.45 -20.16 7.03
C LYS A 68 -1.34 -21.04 6.15
N LEU A 69 -0.77 -22.00 5.44
CA LEU A 69 -1.48 -22.93 4.55
C LEU A 69 -1.55 -24.35 5.10
N ALA A 70 -1.21 -24.58 6.38
CA ALA A 70 -1.12 -25.93 6.94
C ALA A 70 -2.43 -26.74 6.87
N ASP A 71 -3.57 -26.05 6.93
CA ASP A 71 -4.88 -26.67 6.94
C ASP A 71 -5.43 -26.90 5.52
N VAL A 72 -4.72 -26.39 4.50
CA VAL A 72 -5.06 -26.52 3.08
C VAL A 72 -4.39 -27.79 2.52
N PRO A 73 -5.07 -28.60 1.70
CA PRO A 73 -4.45 -29.77 1.05
C PRO A 73 -3.18 -29.40 0.28
N TYR A 74 -2.15 -30.25 0.37
CA TYR A 74 -0.85 -30.05 -0.29
C TYR A 74 -0.90 -29.60 -1.77
N PRO A 75 -1.75 -30.19 -2.66
CA PRO A 75 -1.83 -29.72 -4.05
C PRO A 75 -2.26 -28.25 -4.17
N GLU A 76 -3.18 -27.81 -3.32
CA GLU A 76 -3.66 -26.42 -3.29
C GLU A 76 -2.60 -25.48 -2.68
N GLN A 77 -1.86 -25.92 -1.67
CA GLN A 77 -0.70 -25.17 -1.16
C GLN A 77 0.33 -24.90 -2.27
N LEU A 78 0.59 -25.91 -3.10
CA LEU A 78 1.60 -25.84 -4.16
C LEU A 78 1.16 -24.87 -5.27
N GLN A 79 -0.11 -24.92 -5.66
CA GLN A 79 -0.71 -23.94 -6.58
C GLN A 79 -0.68 -22.52 -6.01
N GLN A 80 -0.99 -22.35 -4.72
CA GLN A 80 -0.97 -21.03 -4.08
C GLN A 80 0.44 -20.45 -4.03
N LYS A 81 1.44 -21.26 -3.65
CA LYS A 81 2.86 -20.85 -3.68
C LYS A 81 3.32 -20.51 -5.09
N ALA A 82 2.91 -21.27 -6.10
CA ALA A 82 3.22 -20.95 -7.49
C ALA A 82 2.59 -19.61 -7.91
N LYS A 83 1.32 -19.39 -7.59
CA LYS A 83 0.64 -18.12 -7.91
C LYS A 83 1.31 -16.93 -7.22
N GLU A 84 1.74 -17.09 -5.99
CA GLU A 84 2.48 -16.05 -5.26
C GLU A 84 3.86 -15.80 -5.86
N SER A 85 4.59 -16.84 -6.28
CA SER A 85 5.89 -16.68 -6.94
C SER A 85 5.77 -15.97 -8.29
N PHE A 86 4.75 -16.29 -9.11
CA PHE A 86 4.45 -15.57 -10.34
C PHE A 86 4.20 -14.08 -10.09
N LYS A 87 3.35 -13.74 -9.11
CA LYS A 87 3.06 -12.35 -8.74
C LYS A 87 4.29 -11.58 -8.30
N VAL A 88 5.18 -12.21 -7.53
CA VAL A 88 6.43 -11.57 -7.09
C VAL A 88 7.35 -11.36 -8.29
N CYS A 89 7.47 -12.34 -9.19
CA CYS A 89 8.26 -12.22 -10.42
C CYS A 89 7.77 -11.07 -11.30
N GLU A 90 6.46 -10.93 -11.52
CA GLU A 90 5.89 -9.81 -12.30
C GLU A 90 6.21 -8.44 -11.69
N ARG A 91 6.10 -8.31 -10.36
CA ARG A 91 6.45 -7.07 -9.66
C ARG A 91 7.92 -6.71 -9.84
N LEU A 92 8.81 -7.70 -9.70
CA LEU A 92 10.24 -7.49 -9.91
C LEU A 92 10.55 -7.07 -11.35
N LEU A 93 9.91 -7.69 -12.35
CA LEU A 93 10.08 -7.28 -13.75
C LEU A 93 9.63 -5.83 -13.97
N ILE A 94 8.53 -5.39 -13.36
CA ILE A 94 8.07 -3.99 -13.41
C ILE A 94 9.10 -3.05 -12.76
N GLU A 95 9.66 -3.43 -11.62
CA GLU A 95 10.70 -2.65 -10.94
C GLU A 95 11.98 -2.56 -11.76
N MET A 96 12.40 -3.65 -12.41
CA MET A 96 13.57 -3.67 -13.29
C MET A 96 13.37 -2.80 -14.53
N LYS A 97 12.16 -2.80 -15.11
CA LYS A 97 11.79 -1.88 -16.21
C LYS A 97 11.85 -0.42 -15.76
N LYS A 98 11.31 -0.13 -14.57
CA LYS A 98 11.37 1.21 -13.97
C LYS A 98 12.81 1.67 -13.70
N ALA A 99 13.70 0.75 -13.36
CA ALA A 99 15.12 1.01 -13.16
C ALA A 99 15.93 1.08 -14.47
N ASN A 100 15.28 0.94 -15.64
CA ASN A 100 15.88 0.98 -16.97
C ASN A 100 17.01 -0.06 -17.17
N VAL A 101 16.81 -1.26 -16.62
CA VAL A 101 17.72 -2.40 -16.80
C VAL A 101 17.54 -2.97 -18.22
N GLU A 102 18.63 -3.12 -18.95
CA GLU A 102 18.63 -3.65 -20.32
C GLU A 102 18.12 -5.10 -20.38
N GLY A 103 17.41 -5.44 -21.47
CA GLY A 103 16.94 -6.81 -21.73
C GLY A 103 15.67 -7.23 -20.97
N THR A 104 15.10 -6.37 -20.13
CA THR A 104 13.88 -6.65 -19.35
C THR A 104 12.63 -6.83 -20.20
N ASP A 105 12.59 -6.28 -21.42
CA ASP A 105 11.45 -6.43 -22.33
C ASP A 105 11.34 -7.81 -22.98
N LYS A 106 12.41 -8.60 -22.95
CA LYS A 106 12.42 -9.97 -23.48
C LYS A 106 12.01 -11.01 -22.43
N LEU A 107 11.95 -10.63 -21.15
CA LEU A 107 11.70 -11.55 -20.04
C LEU A 107 10.20 -11.67 -19.76
N LYS A 108 9.70 -12.91 -19.75
CA LYS A 108 8.32 -13.24 -19.34
C LYS A 108 8.32 -14.03 -18.04
N SER A 109 7.35 -13.74 -17.17
CA SER A 109 7.16 -14.45 -15.89
C SER A 109 6.93 -15.96 -16.07
N SER A 110 6.26 -16.36 -17.15
CA SER A 110 6.04 -17.77 -17.54
C SER A 110 7.31 -18.53 -17.91
N GLU A 111 8.36 -17.84 -18.35
CA GLU A 111 9.65 -18.45 -18.73
C GLU A 111 10.61 -18.54 -17.53
N LEU A 112 10.39 -17.68 -16.52
CA LEU A 112 11.23 -17.57 -15.33
C LEU A 112 10.75 -18.44 -14.17
N VAL A 113 9.44 -18.66 -14.06
CA VAL A 113 8.83 -19.47 -13.01
C VAL A 113 8.24 -20.72 -13.66
N LYS A 114 8.75 -21.89 -13.28
CA LYS A 114 8.23 -23.16 -13.77
C LYS A 114 6.81 -23.38 -13.28
N GLU A 115 5.95 -23.82 -14.19
CA GLU A 115 4.62 -24.30 -13.81
C GLU A 115 4.75 -25.52 -12.89
N VAL A 116 3.89 -25.54 -11.88
CA VAL A 116 3.78 -26.67 -10.97
C VAL A 116 3.00 -27.77 -11.68
N SER A 117 3.68 -28.86 -12.01
CA SER A 117 3.03 -30.10 -12.47
C SER A 117 2.47 -30.85 -11.25
N THR A 118 1.14 -30.98 -11.19
CA THR A 118 0.42 -31.69 -10.12
C THR A 118 0.32 -33.21 -10.36
N MET A 119 1.02 -33.75 -11.36
CA MET A 119 0.92 -35.16 -11.79
C MET A 119 1.41 -36.20 -10.77
N PHE A 120 1.97 -35.79 -9.62
CA PHE A 120 2.53 -36.72 -8.63
C PHE A 120 1.68 -36.91 -7.35
N TYR A 121 0.47 -36.37 -7.27
CA TYR A 121 -0.40 -36.59 -6.12
C TYR A 121 -1.39 -37.72 -6.38
N ASN A 122 -1.02 -38.94 -5.96
CA ASN A 122 -1.91 -40.10 -5.91
C ASN A 122 -2.46 -40.23 -4.48
N PRO A 123 -3.75 -39.94 -4.21
CA PRO A 123 -4.34 -40.06 -2.89
C PRO A 123 -4.72 -41.52 -2.59
N ALA A 124 -3.74 -42.42 -2.61
CA ALA A 124 -3.90 -43.80 -2.18
C ALA A 124 -2.81 -44.13 -1.18
N HIS A 125 -3.09 -43.86 0.10
CA HIS A 125 -2.78 -44.67 1.29
C HIS A 125 -3.13 -43.91 2.57
#